data_AF-V8I6Y9-F1
#
_entry.id   AF-V8I6Y9-F1
#
_cell.length_a   1.000
_cell.length_b   1.000
_cell.length_c   1.000
_cell.angle_alpha   90.00
_cell.angle_beta   90.00
_cell.angle_gamma   90.00
#
_symmetry.space_group_name_H-M   'P 1'
#
loop_
_entity.id
_entity.type
_entity.pdbx_description
1 polymer ?
#
loop_
_entity_poly.entity_id
_entity_poly.type
_entity_poly.pdbx_seq_one_letter_code
_entity_poly.pdbx_strand_id
1 'polypeptide(L)'
;MLGTDVVEMSTATEVIVVAYSGLKLLGILCITNYTTGFKEELNHEEVIEVTECVKGDFKGLLKAVLLNYYYVKRIEEYFSENPL
;
A
#
# COMPACT_ATOMS: atom_id res chain seq x y z
N MET A 1 11.75 8.90 19.33
CA MET A 1 10.55 8.66 18.50
C MET A 1 9.77 7.49 19.09
N LEU A 2 8.44 7.50 19.00
CA LEU A 2 7.57 6.44 19.53
C LEU A 2 7.49 5.29 18.52
N GLY A 3 8.26 4.21 18.72
CA GLY A 3 8.06 2.88 18.11
C GLY A 3 7.65 2.83 16.62
N THR A 4 8.18 3.72 15.77
CA THR A 4 7.79 3.82 14.36
C THR A 4 8.68 2.93 13.50
N ASP A 5 8.08 2.00 12.76
CA ASP A 5 8.80 1.06 11.88
C ASP A 5 9.10 1.64 10.48
N VAL A 6 8.24 2.54 9.99
CA VAL A 6 8.34 3.15 8.65
C VAL A 6 7.95 4.62 8.70
N VAL A 7 8.68 5.46 7.96
CA VAL A 7 8.40 6.90 7.84
C VAL A 7 8.10 7.24 6.38
N GLU A 8 7.07 8.03 6.17
CA GLU A 8 6.61 8.51 4.88
C GLU A 8 6.11 9.96 5.02
N MET A 9 5.92 10.67 3.91
CA MET A 9 5.58 12.10 3.92
C MET A 9 4.18 12.44 3.39
N SER A 10 3.52 11.55 2.65
CA SER A 10 2.32 11.89 1.86
C SER A 10 1.00 11.30 2.37
N THR A 11 1.02 10.07 2.88
CA THR A 11 -0.22 9.27 3.00
C THR A 11 -1.09 9.60 4.23
N ALA A 12 -0.55 10.31 5.24
CA ALA A 12 -1.27 10.54 6.51
C ALA A 12 -2.62 11.27 6.32
N THR A 13 -2.63 12.37 5.55
CA THR A 13 -3.85 13.16 5.32
C THR A 13 -4.87 12.39 4.50
N GLU A 14 -4.42 11.61 3.51
CA GLU A 14 -5.28 10.82 2.63
C GLU A 14 -6.02 9.74 3.42
N VAL A 15 -5.32 9.01 4.30
CA VAL A 15 -5.90 7.98 5.18
C VAL A 15 -6.97 8.58 6.10
N ILE A 16 -6.69 9.75 6.69
CA ILE A 16 -7.63 10.43 7.59
C ILE A 16 -8.93 10.78 6.84
N VAL A 17 -8.84 11.31 5.61
CA VAL A 17 -10.02 11.67 4.81
C VAL A 17 -10.84 10.44 4.43
N VAL A 18 -10.19 9.34 4.04
CA VAL A 18 -10.87 8.08 3.69
C VAL A 18 -11.59 7.49 4.90
N ALA A 19 -10.93 7.47 6.07
CA ALA A 19 -11.52 7.00 7.32
C ALA A 19 -12.73 7.84 7.73
N TYR A 20 -12.62 9.17 7.65
CA TYR A 20 -13.73 10.08 7.94
C TYR A 20 -14.92 9.86 6.99
N SER A 21 -14.66 9.50 5.73
CA SER A 21 -15.68 9.27 4.71
C SER A 21 -16.36 7.89 4.80
N GLY A 22 -15.95 7.03 5.74
CA GLY A 22 -16.49 5.67 5.86
C GLY A 22 -16.14 4.75 4.68
N LEU A 23 -15.12 5.10 3.90
CA LEU A 23 -14.65 4.33 2.76
C LEU A 23 -13.67 3.24 3.23
N LYS A 24 -13.65 2.10 2.54
CA LYS A 24 -12.65 1.05 2.77
C LYS A 24 -11.31 1.47 2.15
N LEU A 25 -10.23 1.30 2.89
CA LEU A 25 -8.86 1.59 2.44
C LEU A 25 -7.98 0.36 2.47
N LEU A 26 -7.15 0.20 1.44
CA LEU A 26 -6.00 -0.71 1.44
C LEU A 26 -4.75 0.12 1.13
N GLY A 27 -3.80 0.13 2.06
CA GLY A 27 -2.49 0.77 1.89
C GLY A 27 -1.40 -0.24 1.57
N ILE A 28 -0.47 0.11 0.67
CA ILE A 28 0.72 -0.67 0.34
C ILE A 28 1.91 0.28 0.37
N LEU A 29 2.89 0.03 1.24
CA LEU A 29 4.12 0.81 1.31
C LEU A 29 5.25 0.08 0.56
N CYS A 30 5.88 0.79 -0.38
CA CYS A 30 7.15 0.38 -0.98
C CYS A 30 8.28 1.02 -0.17
N ILE A 31 8.98 0.23 0.65
CA ILE A 31 10.07 0.73 1.48
C ILE A 31 11.34 0.79 0.62
N THR A 32 11.79 2.01 0.30
CA THR A 32 12.89 2.24 -0.64
C THR A 32 14.26 2.40 0.01
N ASN A 33 14.30 2.71 1.31
CA ASN A 33 15.54 3.03 2.02
C ASN A 33 15.33 2.96 3.54
N TYR A 34 16.44 2.90 4.28
CA TYR A 34 16.44 3.11 5.72
C TYR A 34 16.38 4.60 6.06
N THR A 35 15.79 4.94 7.21
CA THR A 35 15.64 6.33 7.66
C THR A 35 16.96 6.89 8.20
N THR A 36 17.03 8.21 8.38
CA THR A 36 18.20 8.97 8.83
C THR A 36 18.67 8.69 10.28
N GLY A 37 18.19 7.61 10.90
CA GLY A 37 18.73 7.05 12.15
C GLY A 37 19.59 5.80 11.95
N PHE A 38 19.52 5.17 10.77
CA PHE A 38 20.29 3.98 10.38
C PHE A 38 21.27 4.25 9.23
N LYS A 39 21.12 5.37 8.52
CA LYS A 39 21.99 5.84 7.44
C LYS A 39 22.26 7.33 7.61
N GLU A 40 23.47 7.78 7.25
CA GLU A 40 23.93 9.16 7.48
C GLU A 40 23.15 10.20 6.65
N GLU A 41 22.76 9.87 5.41
CA GLU A 41 21.98 10.77 4.54
C GLU A 41 20.93 10.02 3.73
N LEU A 42 19.79 10.68 3.52
CA LEU A 42 18.75 10.22 2.60
C LEU A 42 19.09 10.67 1.18
N ASN A 43 19.07 9.75 0.23
CA ASN A 43 19.44 9.99 -1.15
C ASN A 43 18.24 9.72 -2.07
N HIS A 44 17.82 10.71 -2.85
CA HIS A 44 16.69 10.57 -3.76
C HIS A 44 17.01 9.63 -4.94
N GLU A 45 18.26 9.59 -5.41
CA GLU A 45 18.69 8.66 -6.45
C GLU A 45 18.56 7.19 -6.02
N GLU A 46 18.86 6.87 -4.75
CA GLU A 46 18.65 5.52 -4.19
C GLU A 46 17.17 5.13 -4.21
N VAL A 47 16.29 6.07 -3.84
CA VAL A 47 14.84 5.85 -3.89
C VAL A 47 14.40 5.51 -5.31
N ILE A 48 14.92 6.23 -6.32
CA ILE A 48 14.61 5.96 -7.74
C ILE A 48 15.13 4.58 -8.15
N GLU A 49 16.36 4.24 -7.82
CA GLU A 49 16.99 2.98 -8.19
C GLU A 49 16.22 1.78 -7.63
N VAL A 50 15.90 1.80 -6.33
CA VAL A 50 15.11 0.73 -5.70
C VAL A 50 13.72 0.65 -6.31
N THR A 51 13.07 1.79 -6.56
CA THR A 51 11.74 1.83 -7.16
C THR A 51 11.72 1.23 -8.56
N GLU A 52 12.72 1.53 -9.40
CA GLU A 52 12.82 0.94 -10.74
C GLU A 52 13.12 -0.56 -10.69
N CYS A 53 13.93 -1.01 -9.73
CA CYS A 53 14.22 -2.43 -9.51
C CYS A 53 12.95 -3.24 -9.16
N VAL A 54 12.12 -2.74 -8.23
CA VAL A 54 10.93 -3.46 -7.73
C VAL A 54 9.66 -3.21 -8.54
N LYS A 55 9.70 -2.32 -9.54
CA LYS A 55 8.54 -1.91 -10.35
C LYS A 55 7.77 -3.07 -10.98
N GLY A 56 8.48 -4.10 -11.43
CA GLY A 56 7.87 -5.30 -12.00
C GLY A 56 7.04 -6.07 -10.98
N ASP A 57 7.65 -6.36 -9.83
CA ASP A 57 7.03 -7.09 -8.74
C ASP A 57 5.87 -6.31 -8.12
N PHE A 58 6.04 -5.00 -7.95
CA PHE A 58 5.00 -4.12 -7.43
C PHE A 58 3.77 -4.10 -8.34
N LYS A 59 3.97 -4.05 -9.67
CA LYS A 59 2.87 -4.18 -10.64
C LYS A 59 2.20 -5.56 -10.56
N GLY A 60 2.97 -6.62 -10.38
CA GLY A 60 2.46 -7.97 -10.19
C GLY A 60 1.58 -8.07 -8.94
N LEU A 61 2.07 -7.55 -7.82
CA LEU A 61 1.36 -7.48 -6.55
C LEU A 61 0.03 -6.72 -6.69
N LEU A 62 0.05 -5.52 -7.29
CA LEU A 62 -1.16 -4.72 -7.50
C LEU A 62 -2.22 -5.48 -8.32
N LYS A 63 -1.80 -6.14 -9.42
CA LYS A 63 -2.72 -6.95 -10.22
C LYS A 63 -3.31 -8.10 -9.42
N ALA A 64 -2.47 -8.82 -8.68
CA ALA A 64 -2.90 -9.94 -7.87
C ALA A 64 -3.91 -9.51 -6.80
N VAL A 65 -3.62 -8.43 -6.07
CA VAL A 65 -4.50 -7.87 -5.03
C VAL A 65 -5.85 -7.49 -5.62
N LEU A 66 -5.87 -6.73 -6.73
CA LEU A 66 -7.11 -6.29 -7.36
C LEU A 66 -7.93 -7.48 -7.87
N LEU A 67 -7.32 -8.43 -8.58
CA LEU A 67 -8.01 -9.60 -9.11
C LEU A 67 -8.61 -10.47 -7.99
N ASN A 68 -7.88 -10.69 -6.90
CA ASN A 68 -8.39 -11.43 -5.74
C ASN A 68 -9.57 -10.71 -5.09
N TYR A 69 -9.46 -9.39 -4.92
CA TYR A 69 -10.57 -8.59 -4.36
C TYR A 69 -11.84 -8.72 -5.21
N TYR A 70 -11.74 -8.57 -6.54
CA TYR A 70 -12.89 -8.72 -7.44
C TYR A 70 -13.47 -10.14 -7.41
N TYR A 71 -12.62 -11.16 -7.31
CA TYR A 71 -13.06 -12.55 -7.24
C TYR A 71 -13.87 -12.82 -5.97
N VAL A 72 -13.34 -12.42 -4.80
CA VAL A 72 -14.03 -12.58 -3.51
C VAL A 72 -15.33 -11.79 -3.49
N LYS A 73 -15.30 -10.52 -3.91
CA LYS A 73 -16.50 -9.67 -3.94
C LYS A 73 -17.61 -10.28 -4.79
N ARG A 74 -17.27 -10.88 -5.93
CA ARG A 74 -18.25 -11.53 -6.81
C ARG A 74 -18.87 -12.79 -6.20
N ILE A 75 -18.11 -13.52 -5.38
CA ILE A 75 -18.65 -14.66 -4.62
C ILE A 75 -19.62 -14.15 -3.55
N GLU A 76 -19.25 -13.11 -2.80
CA GLU A 76 -20.12 -12.50 -1.78
C GLU A 76 -21.42 -11.99 -2.39
N GLU A 77 -21.35 -11.31 -3.55
CA GLU A 77 -22.52 -10.83 -4.30
C GLU A 77 -23.43 -11.99 -4.72
N TYR A 78 -22.86 -13.08 -5.26
CA TYR A 78 -23.64 -14.25 -5.67
C TYR A 78 -24.47 -14.85 -4.52
N PHE A 79 -23.87 -15.02 -3.34
CA PHE A 79 -24.58 -15.54 -2.16
C PHE A 79 -25.57 -14.56 -1.56
N SER A 80 -25.34 -13.25 -1.70
CA SER A 80 -26.32 -12.24 -1.30
C SER A 80 -27.56 -12.26 -2.20
N GLU A 81 -27.40 -12.57 -3.49
CA GLU A 81 -28.49 -12.67 -4.46
C GLU A 81 -29.20 -14.04 -4.44
N ASN A 82 -28.52 -15.09 -3.94
CA ASN A 82 -29.02 -16.46 -3.89
C ASN A 82 -28.91 -17.04 -2.46
N PRO A 83 -29.68 -16.52 -1.50
CA PRO A 83 -29.71 -17.06 -0.13
C PRO A 83 -30.27 -18.49 -0.13
N LEU A 84 -29.68 -19.35 0.70
CA LEU A 84 -30.07 -20.76 0.89
C LEU A 84 -31.50 -20.91 1.43
#